data_AF-A0A011M6N7-F1
#
_entry.id   AF-A0A011M6N7-F1
#
_cell.length_a   1.000
_cell.length_b   1.000
_cell.length_c   1.000
_cell.angle_alpha   90.00
_cell.angle_beta   90.00
_cell.angle_gamma   90.00
#
_symmetry.space_group_name_H-M   'P 1'
#
loop_
_entity.id
_entity.type
_entity.pdbx_description
1 polymer ?
#
loop_
_entity_poly.entity_id
_entity_poly.type
_entity_poly.pdbx_seq_one_letter_code
_entity_poly.pdbx_strand_id
1 'polypeptide(L)'
;MYRGIELNADDLLRRSIIQSLMCHFELSIESIEIAHLIDFRKYFATELDELREMVDAGLLRVDDRWITVLPRGRMLVRAISMVFDRYLRADRQRTRYSKVI
;
A
#
# COMPACT_ATOMS: atom_id res chain seq x y z
N MET A 1 4.86 11.47 24.66
CA MET A 1 3.60 12.14 24.29
C MET A 1 3.57 12.25 22.76
N TYR A 2 3.43 11.13 22.03
CA TYR A 2 3.44 11.06 20.55
C TYR A 2 2.64 9.83 20.10
N ARG A 3 1.32 9.82 20.31
CA ARG A 3 0.47 8.68 19.88
C ARG A 3 -0.84 9.10 19.19
N GLY A 4 -1.11 10.40 19.11
CA GLY A 4 -2.33 10.92 18.46
C GLY A 4 -2.13 11.53 17.08
N ILE A 5 -0.92 12.01 16.75
CA ILE A 5 -0.64 12.72 15.50
C ILE A 5 -0.20 11.75 14.39
N GLU A 6 0.59 10.73 14.74
CA GLU A 6 1.10 9.73 13.78
C GLU A 6 -0.02 8.93 13.10
N LEU A 7 -1.08 8.56 13.83
CA LEU A 7 -2.20 7.83 13.23
C LEU A 7 -2.82 8.65 12.09
N ASN A 8 -3.04 9.95 12.31
CA ASN A 8 -3.71 10.77 11.32
C ASN A 8 -2.85 11.00 10.06
N ALA A 9 -1.54 11.20 10.22
CA ALA A 9 -0.62 11.36 9.09
C ALA A 9 -0.46 10.07 8.27
N ASP A 10 -0.37 8.92 8.95
CA ASP A 10 -0.28 7.59 8.34
C ASP A 10 -1.59 7.18 7.64
N ASP A 11 -2.74 7.47 8.27
CA ASP A 11 -4.06 7.23 7.68
C ASP A 11 -4.26 8.08 6.41
N LEU A 12 -3.84 9.36 6.44
CA LEU A 12 -3.90 10.24 5.26
C LEU A 12 -2.96 9.77 4.13
N LEU A 13 -1.73 9.37 4.47
CA LEU A 13 -0.76 8.80 3.55
C LEU A 13 -1.34 7.56 2.84
N ARG A 14 -1.83 6.59 3.61
CA ARG A 14 -2.40 5.36 3.05
C ARG A 14 -3.64 5.63 2.22
N ARG A 15 -4.51 6.53 2.67
CA ARG A 15 -5.70 6.93 1.92
C ARG A 15 -5.35 7.57 0.58
N SER A 16 -4.33 8.42 0.54
CA SER A 16 -3.83 9.03 -0.71
C SER A 16 -3.37 7.95 -1.69
N ILE A 17 -2.55 7.00 -1.23
CA ILE A 17 -2.06 5.89 -2.04
C ILE A 17 -3.23 5.05 -2.61
N ILE A 18 -4.15 4.64 -1.74
CA ILE A 18 -5.32 3.83 -2.13
C ILE A 18 -6.18 4.57 -3.15
N GLN A 19 -6.43 5.87 -2.93
CA GLN A 19 -7.22 6.67 -3.85
C GLN A 19 -6.54 6.79 -5.22
N SER A 20 -5.22 7.05 -5.26
CA SER A 20 -4.47 7.13 -6.51
C SER A 20 -4.52 5.82 -7.30
N LEU A 21 -4.30 4.69 -6.63
CA LEU A 21 -4.35 3.38 -7.27
C LEU A 21 -5.77 3.03 -7.77
N MET A 22 -6.82 3.36 -7.03
CA MET A 22 -8.20 3.07 -7.44
C MET A 22 -8.72 3.98 -8.56
N CYS A 23 -8.38 5.27 -8.54
CA CYS A 23 -8.90 6.24 -9.50
C CYS A 23 -8.05 6.35 -10.76
N HIS A 24 -6.72 6.32 -10.61
CA HIS A 24 -5.78 6.59 -11.69
C HIS A 24 -5.04 5.34 -12.16
N PHE A 25 -5.09 4.24 -11.39
CA PHE A 25 -4.31 3.02 -11.67
C PHE A 25 -2.79 3.28 -11.69
N GLU A 26 -2.35 4.38 -11.08
CA GLU A 26 -0.96 4.80 -11.01
C GLU A 26 -0.70 5.56 -9.71
N LEU A 27 0.54 5.49 -9.24
CA LEU A 27 1.03 6.17 -8.06
C LEU A 27 2.44 6.71 -8.32
N SER A 28 2.63 8.01 -8.09
CA SER A 28 3.95 8.63 -8.09
C SER A 28 4.60 8.46 -6.72
N ILE A 29 5.72 7.76 -6.66
CA ILE A 29 6.50 7.58 -5.43
C ILE A 29 7.04 8.93 -4.96
N GLU A 30 7.66 9.69 -5.87
CA GLU A 30 8.26 11.00 -5.58
C GLU A 30 7.22 11.98 -4.99
N SER A 31 6.00 12.00 -5.54
CA SER A 31 4.95 12.89 -5.04
C SER A 31 4.50 12.52 -3.62
N ILE A 32 4.47 11.21 -3.29
CA ILE A 32 4.14 10.76 -1.93
C ILE A 32 5.28 11.09 -0.97
N GLU A 33 6.54 10.87 -1.35
CA GLU A 33 7.71 11.20 -0.53
C GLU A 33 7.75 12.69 -0.18
N ILE A 34 7.48 13.57 -1.14
CA ILE A 34 7.44 15.03 -0.93
C ILE A 34 6.24 15.42 -0.06
N ALA A 35 5.04 14.91 -0.36
CA ALA A 35 3.81 15.30 0.33
C ALA A 35 3.78 14.86 1.80
N HIS A 36 4.40 13.72 2.11
CA HIS A 36 4.36 13.11 3.43
C HIS A 36 5.72 13.11 4.17
N LEU A 37 6.78 13.61 3.53
CA LEU A 37 8.14 13.70 4.07
C LEU A 37 8.66 12.34 4.58
N ILE A 38 8.50 11.30 3.78
CA ILE A 38 8.94 9.93 4.07
C ILE A 38 9.86 9.39 2.99
N ASP A 39 10.65 8.36 3.33
CA ASP A 39 11.29 7.47 2.37
C ASP A 39 10.31 6.33 2.07
N PHE A 40 9.72 6.33 0.87
CA PHE A 40 8.63 5.42 0.51
C PHE A 40 9.11 3.97 0.52
N ARG A 41 10.30 3.71 -0.02
CA ARG A 41 10.86 2.36 -0.14
C ARG A 41 11.14 1.75 1.23
N LYS A 42 11.64 2.56 2.16
CA LYS A 42 11.89 2.13 3.54
C LYS A 42 10.60 1.98 4.33
N TYR A 43 9.65 2.91 4.16
CA TYR A 43 8.40 2.93 4.91
C TYR A 43 7.47 1.77 4.52
N PHE A 44 7.35 1.51 3.22
CA PHE A 44 6.48 0.47 2.63
C PHE A 44 7.25 -0.78 2.22
N ALA A 45 8.40 -1.07 2.84
CA ALA A 45 9.24 -2.22 2.45
C ALA A 45 8.47 -3.55 2.46
N THR A 46 7.63 -3.77 3.47
CA THR A 46 6.80 -4.97 3.60
C THR A 46 5.70 -5.03 2.53
N GLU A 47 5.04 -3.89 2.27
CA GLU A 47 4.01 -3.74 1.24
C GLU A 47 4.60 -3.97 -0.15
N LEU A 48 5.80 -3.43 -0.42
CA LEU A 48 6.53 -3.65 -1.66
C LEU A 48 6.89 -5.13 -1.86
N ASP A 49 7.22 -5.85 -0.78
CA ASP A 49 7.46 -7.29 -0.86
C ASP A 49 6.19 -8.08 -1.19
N GLU A 50 5.05 -7.78 -0.55
CA GLU A 50 3.75 -8.38 -0.90
C GLU A 50 3.32 -8.05 -2.34
N LEU A 51 3.71 -6.90 -2.89
CA LEU A 51 3.43 -6.55 -4.27
C LEU A 51 4.24 -7.37 -5.28
N ARG A 52 5.37 -7.97 -4.90
CA ARG A 52 6.23 -8.73 -5.84
C ARG A 52 5.48 -9.88 -6.50
N GLU A 53 4.70 -10.64 -5.73
CA GLU A 53 3.88 -11.73 -6.28
C GLU A 53 2.88 -11.23 -7.34
N MET A 54 2.33 -10.03 -7.15
CA MET A 54 1.42 -9.40 -8.11
C MET A 54 2.14 -8.82 -9.32
N VAL A 55 3.39 -8.39 -9.16
CA VAL A 55 4.27 -7.98 -10.27
C VAL A 55 4.63 -9.19 -11.12
N ASP A 56 5.05 -10.30 -10.51
CA ASP A 56 5.34 -11.57 -11.20
C ASP A 56 4.10 -12.13 -11.92
N ALA A 57 2.90 -11.95 -11.33
CA ALA A 57 1.63 -12.30 -11.98
C ALA A 57 1.22 -11.34 -13.12
N GLY A 58 1.96 -10.25 -13.36
CA GLY A 58 1.68 -9.25 -14.40
C GLY A 58 0.43 -8.41 -14.13
N LEU A 59 0.10 -8.19 -12.85
CA LEU A 59 -1.05 -7.38 -12.43
C LEU A 59 -0.67 -5.91 -12.25
N LEU A 60 0.56 -5.63 -11.83
CA LEU A 60 1.10 -4.28 -11.70
C LEU A 60 2.59 -4.26 -12.03
N ARG A 61 3.13 -3.07 -12.22
CA ARG A 61 4.56 -2.82 -12.36
C ARG A 61 4.98 -1.82 -11.28
N VAL A 62 6.12 -2.08 -10.66
CA VAL A 62 6.77 -1.17 -9.73
C VAL A 62 8.10 -0.75 -10.35
N ASP A 63 8.21 0.54 -10.64
CA ASP A 63 9.42 1.20 -11.14
C ASP A 63 10.02 2.07 -10.01
N ASP A 64 11.16 2.73 -10.27
CA ASP A 64 11.80 3.60 -9.27
C ASP A 64 10.97 4.82 -8.85
N ARG A 65 10.12 5.29 -9.76
CA ARG A 65 9.33 6.52 -9.56
C ARG A 65 7.84 6.27 -9.54
N TRP A 66 7.38 5.11 -10.01
CA TRP A 66 5.96 4.87 -10.28
C TRP A 66 5.55 3.45 -9.90
N ILE A 67 4.32 3.33 -9.40
CA ILE A 67 3.60 2.05 -9.35
C ILE A 67 2.45 2.17 -10.35
N THR A 68 2.33 1.23 -11.27
CA THR A 68 1.29 1.24 -12.31
C THR A 68 0.53 -0.09 -12.30
N VAL A 69 -0.79 -0.03 -12.16
CA VAL A 69 -1.65 -1.20 -12.30
C VAL A 69 -1.85 -1.48 -13.79
N LEU A 70 -1.46 -2.68 -14.21
CA LEU A 70 -1.57 -3.12 -15.59
C LEU A 70 -3.04 -3.43 -15.93
N PRO A 71 -3.43 -3.44 -17.22
CA PRO A 71 -4.81 -3.72 -17.63
C PRO A 71 -5.41 -4.98 -16.99
N ARG A 72 -4.60 -6.04 -16.84
CA ARG A 72 -5.00 -7.30 -16.19
C ARG A 72 -5.26 -7.15 -14.68
N GLY A 73 -4.53 -6.25 -14.02
CA GLY A 73 -4.70 -5.97 -12.59
C GLY A 73 -5.84 -5.01 -12.26
N ARG A 74 -6.43 -4.31 -13.25
CA ARG A 74 -7.51 -3.33 -12.98
C ARG A 74 -8.73 -3.96 -12.31
N MET A 75 -9.10 -5.19 -12.68
CA MET A 75 -10.20 -5.92 -12.02
C MET A 75 -9.86 -6.26 -10.55
N LEU A 76 -8.58 -6.35 -10.22
CA LEU A 76 -8.06 -6.65 -8.89
C LEU A 76 -7.50 -5.41 -8.18
N VAL A 77 -7.77 -4.20 -8.69
CA VAL A 77 -7.21 -2.95 -8.13
C VAL A 77 -7.53 -2.79 -6.65
N ARG A 78 -8.71 -3.26 -6.21
CA ARG A 78 -9.10 -3.25 -4.80
C ARG A 78 -8.19 -4.17 -3.97
N ALA A 79 -7.86 -5.36 -4.48
CA ALA A 79 -6.94 -6.29 -3.81
C ALA A 79 -5.52 -5.74 -3.73
N ILE A 80 -5.04 -5.12 -4.81
CA ILE A 80 -3.74 -4.44 -4.86
C ILE A 80 -3.69 -3.29 -3.83
N SER A 81 -4.74 -2.45 -3.80
CA SER A 81 -4.80 -1.29 -2.91
C SER A 81 -4.87 -1.70 -1.43
N MET A 82 -5.48 -2.85 -1.12
CA MET A 82 -5.56 -3.37 0.26
C MET A 82 -4.19 -3.73 0.85
N VAL A 83 -3.14 -3.94 0.04
CA VAL A 83 -1.78 -4.13 0.56
C VAL A 83 -1.33 -2.92 1.38
N PHE A 84 -1.72 -1.74 0.96
CA PHE A 84 -1.41 -0.48 1.64
C PHE A 84 -2.38 -0.15 2.78
N ASP A 85 -3.45 -0.93 3.00
CA ASP A 85 -4.41 -0.71 4.07
C ASP A 85 -3.95 -1.33 5.40
N ARG A 86 -3.74 -0.50 6.42
CA ARG A 86 -3.26 -0.92 7.74
C ARG A 86 -4.28 -1.73 8.52
N TYR A 87 -5.57 -1.40 8.39
CA TYR A 87 -6.62 -1.98 9.20
C TYR A 87 -6.85 -3.45 8.84
N LEU A 88 -6.70 -3.82 7.57
CA LEU A 88 -6.72 -5.22 7.13
C LEU A 88 -5.52 -6.03 7.62
N ARG A 89 -4.33 -5.44 7.73
CA ARG A 89 -3.15 -6.14 8.28
C ARG A 89 -3.28 -6.42 9.77
N ALA A 90 -3.81 -5.47 10.54
CA ALA A 90 -4.06 -5.65 11.97
C ALA A 90 -5.08 -6.77 12.23
N ASP A 91 -6.12 -6.87 11.40
CA ASP A 91 -7.10 -7.95 11.48
C ASP A 91 -6.49 -9.30 11.06
N ARG A 92 -5.75 -9.37 9.93
CA ARG A 92 -5.06 -10.60 9.49
C ARG A 92 -4.07 -11.15 10.53
N GLN A 93 -3.31 -10.30 11.21
CA GLN A 93 -2.45 -10.73 12.32
C GLN A 93 -3.27 -11.24 13.49
N ARG A 94 -4.36 -10.54 13.86
CA ARG A 94 -5.24 -10.94 14.96
C ARG A 94 -5.96 -12.27 14.69
N THR A 95 -6.41 -12.54 13.46
CA THR A 95 -7.03 -13.81 13.08
C THR A 95 -6.04 -14.98 13.18
N ARG A 96 -4.73 -14.75 12.94
CA ARG A 96 -3.69 -15.79 13.04
C ARG A 96 -3.38 -16.20 14.48
N TYR A 97 -3.58 -15.33 15.47
CA TYR A 97 -3.40 -15.66 16.89
C TYR A 97 -4.63 -16.30 17.55
N SER A 98 -5.79 -16.33 16.88
CA SER A 98 -7.02 -16.95 17.42
C SER A 98 -7.21 -18.43 17.05
N LYS A 99 -6.18 -19.12 16.58
CA LYS A 99 -6.16 -20.60 16.50
C LYS A 99 -5.10 -21.21 17.41
N VAL A 100 -5.32 -21.10 18.72
CA VAL A 100 -4.83 -22.06 19.71
C VAL A 100 -5.93 -22.25 20.76
N ILE A 101 -6.93 -23.08 20.43
CA ILE A 101 -7.59 -24.04 21.34
C ILE A 101 -7.92 -25.25 20.49
#